data_AF-A0A937ML33-F1
#
_entry.id   AF-A0A937ML33-F1
#
_cell.length_a   1.000
_cell.length_b   1.000
_cell.length_c   1.000
_cell.angle_alpha   90.00
_cell.angle_beta   90.00
_cell.angle_gamma   90.00
#
_symmetry.space_group_name_H-M   'P 1'
#
loop_
_entity.id
_entity.type
_entity.pdbx_description
1 polymer ?
#
loop_
_entity_poly.entity_id
_entity_poly.type
_entity_poly.pdbx_seq_one_letter_code
_entity_poly.pdbx_strand_id
1 'polypeptide(L)'
;MGRWILLLVVLLAAAPSAGLADATHNRLGAEASPYLQLHATDPVHWRSWSAETLAEAAKSGKPILLSIGYLACHWCHVMQRESYEDPETAALINRLFTPVLI
;
A
#
# COMPACT_ATOMS: atom_id res chain seq x y z
N MET A 1 -17.07 -24.29 39.43
CA MET A 1 -15.68 -24.30 38.92
C MET A 1 -15.55 -24.15 37.39
N GLY A 2 -16.63 -24.11 36.59
CA GLY A 2 -16.53 -24.06 35.11
C GLY A 2 -16.82 -22.71 34.42
N ARG A 3 -17.24 -21.65 35.13
CA ARG A 3 -17.58 -20.35 34.50
C ARG A 3 -16.36 -19.49 34.16
N TRP A 4 -15.21 -19.74 34.80
CA TRP A 4 -13.99 -18.96 34.58
C TRP A 4 -13.24 -19.36 33.30
N ILE A 5 -13.35 -20.62 32.88
CA ILE A 5 -12.71 -21.11 31.63
C ILE A 5 -13.45 -20.54 30.40
N LEU A 6 -14.78 -20.43 30.45
CA LEU A 6 -15.57 -19.85 29.36
C LEU A 6 -15.32 -18.35 29.16
N LEU A 7 -15.04 -17.60 30.24
CA LEU A 7 -14.70 -16.18 30.16
C LEU A 7 -13.30 -15.94 29.55
N LEU A 8 -12.35 -16.86 29.76
CA LEU A 8 -11.00 -16.79 29.18
C LEU A 8 -10.97 -17.11 27.68
N VAL A 9 -11.83 -18.01 27.20
CA VAL A 9 -11.91 -18.35 25.77
C VAL A 9 -12.54 -17.22 24.94
N VAL A 10 -13.53 -16.50 25.48
CA VAL A 10 -14.17 -15.38 24.76
C VAL A 10 -13.24 -14.17 24.61
N LEU A 11 -12.35 -13.93 25.57
CA LEU A 11 -11.38 -12.81 25.50
C LEU A 11 -10.25 -13.04 24.47
N LEU A 12 -9.92 -14.30 24.13
CA LEU A 12 -8.92 -14.58 23.08
C LEU A 12 -9.47 -14.41 21.66
N ALA A 13 -10.78 -14.55 21.46
CA ALA A 13 -11.41 -14.45 20.13
C ALA A 13 -11.79 -13.01 19.73
N ALA A 14 -11.75 -12.06 20.68
CA ALA A 14 -12.13 -10.66 20.47
C ALA A 14 -10.92 -9.72 20.40
N ALA A 15 -9.73 -10.22 20.07
CA ALA A 15 -8.65 -9.34 19.64
C ALA A 15 -9.05 -8.79 18.26
N PRO A 16 -9.31 -7.47 18.09
CA PRO A 16 -9.34 -6.90 16.77
C PRO A 16 -7.99 -7.22 16.14
N SER A 17 -7.97 -7.70 14.89
CA SER A 17 -6.76 -7.83 14.10
C SER A 17 -6.20 -6.44 13.82
N ALA A 18 -5.60 -5.82 14.84
CA ALA A 18 -4.93 -4.55 14.75
C ALA A 18 -3.63 -4.78 13.98
N GLY A 19 -3.67 -4.50 12.69
CA GLY A 19 -2.46 -4.13 11.96
C GLY A 19 -1.93 -5.11 10.92
N LEU A 20 -2.80 -5.69 10.09
CA LEU A 20 -2.49 -5.70 8.66
C LEU A 20 -3.24 -4.51 8.06
N ALA A 21 -2.74 -3.30 8.33
CA ALA A 21 -3.09 -2.16 7.50
C ALA A 21 -2.91 -2.62 6.06
N ASP A 22 -3.92 -2.37 5.25
CA ASP A 22 -4.15 -2.92 3.93
C ASP A 22 -2.99 -2.58 2.98
N ALA A 23 -1.87 -3.26 3.15
CA ALA A 23 -0.65 -3.13 2.37
C ALA A 23 -0.76 -3.90 1.04
N THR A 24 -1.96 -4.43 0.79
CA THR A 24 -2.33 -5.33 -0.29
C THR A 24 -3.13 -4.66 -1.41
N HIS A 25 -3.46 -3.37 -1.29
CA HIS A 25 -4.15 -2.64 -2.34
C HIS A 25 -3.55 -1.27 -2.61
N ASN A 26 -3.78 -0.82 -3.84
CA ASN A 26 -3.47 0.52 -4.32
C ASN A 26 -4.48 1.53 -3.73
N ARG A 27 -3.98 2.65 -3.19
CA ARG A 27 -4.77 3.65 -2.46
C ARG A 27 -5.01 4.94 -3.25
N LEU A 28 -4.57 5.03 -4.50
CA LEU A 28 -4.63 6.28 -5.28
C LEU A 28 -6.02 6.59 -5.86
N GLY A 29 -6.97 5.67 -5.79
CA GLY A 29 -8.31 5.87 -6.38
C GLY A 29 -9.13 7.03 -5.79
N ALA A 30 -8.76 7.54 -4.61
CA ALA A 30 -9.42 8.66 -3.95
C ALA A 30 -8.66 10.01 -4.09
N GLU A 31 -7.51 10.01 -4.76
CA GLU A 31 -6.69 11.21 -4.90
C GLU A 31 -7.32 12.22 -5.88
N ALA A 32 -7.15 13.52 -5.60
CA ALA A 32 -7.69 14.57 -6.47
C ALA A 32 -6.89 14.74 -7.78
N SER A 33 -5.62 14.33 -7.78
CA SER A 33 -4.72 14.47 -8.93
C SER A 33 -5.11 13.51 -10.05
N PRO A 34 -5.39 14.01 -11.28
CA PRO A 34 -5.62 13.13 -12.43
C PRO A 34 -4.41 12.23 -12.76
N TYR A 35 -3.20 12.69 -12.43
CA TYR A 35 -2.00 11.86 -12.56
C TYR A 35 -2.05 10.68 -11.60
N LEU A 36 -2.37 10.89 -10.32
CA LEU A 36 -2.45 9.79 -9.35
C LEU A 36 -3.60 8.83 -9.66
N GLN A 37 -4.75 9.34 -10.11
CA GLN A 37 -5.88 8.50 -10.53
C GLN A 37 -5.55 7.60 -11.72
N LEU A 38 -4.70 8.04 -12.65
CA LEU A 38 -4.23 7.21 -13.77
C LEU A 38 -3.54 5.93 -13.29
N HIS A 39 -2.90 5.98 -12.12
CA HIS A 39 -2.20 4.86 -11.51
C HIS A 39 -3.06 4.04 -10.54
N ALA A 40 -4.35 4.38 -10.35
CA ALA A 40 -5.22 3.74 -9.34
C ALA A 40 -5.46 2.25 -9.59
N THR A 41 -5.29 1.79 -10.82
CA THR A 41 -5.48 0.38 -11.23
C THR A 41 -4.16 -0.36 -11.48
N ASP A 42 -3.01 0.31 -11.30
CA ASP A 42 -1.71 -0.36 -11.40
C ASP A 42 -1.64 -1.50 -10.37
N PRO A 43 -1.06 -2.67 -10.73
CA PRO A 43 -0.78 -3.75 -9.78
C PRO A 43 0.16 -3.36 -8.62
N VAL A 44 0.94 -2.28 -8.77
CA VAL A 44 1.73 -1.72 -7.66
C VAL A 44 0.78 -1.14 -6.60
N HIS A 45 1.00 -1.48 -5.33
CA HIS A 45 0.17 -1.03 -4.22
C HIS A 45 0.52 0.40 -3.81
N TRP A 46 0.33 1.35 -4.73
CA TRP A 46 0.70 2.74 -4.55
C TRP A 46 0.01 3.37 -3.34
N ARG A 47 0.75 4.25 -2.65
CA ARG A 47 0.26 5.16 -1.61
C ARG A 47 0.61 6.58 -2.02
N SER A 48 -0.21 7.55 -1.62
CA SER A 48 0.19 8.96 -1.68
C SER A 48 1.15 9.29 -0.53
N TRP A 49 1.90 10.38 -0.71
CA TRP A 49 2.77 10.90 0.33
C TRP A 49 1.95 11.46 1.50
N SER A 50 2.07 10.85 2.66
CA SER A 50 1.37 11.27 3.88
C SER A 50 2.13 10.84 5.13
N ALA A 51 1.81 11.46 6.28
CA ALA A 51 2.37 11.04 7.57
C ALA A 51 2.04 9.57 7.90
N GLU A 52 0.85 9.10 7.48
CA GLU A 52 0.43 7.70 7.63
C GLU A 52 1.31 6.76 6.81
N THR A 53 1.55 7.07 5.53
CA THR A 53 2.43 6.30 4.64
C THR A 53 3.86 6.21 5.19
N LEU A 54 4.39 7.33 5.72
CA LEU A 54 5.73 7.36 6.33
C LEU A 54 5.81 6.52 7.61
N ALA A 55 4.77 6.57 8.46
CA ALA A 55 4.69 5.73 9.64
C ALA A 55 4.56 4.23 9.29
N GLU A 56 3.82 3.89 8.23
CA GLU A 56 3.73 2.53 7.70
C GLU A 56 5.10 2.02 7.21
N ALA A 57 5.84 2.83 6.45
CA ALA A 57 7.18 2.49 5.98
C ALA A 57 8.14 2.26 7.17
N ALA A 58 8.13 3.16 8.15
CA ALA A 58 8.95 3.03 9.36
C ALA A 58 8.62 1.76 10.16
N LYS A 59 7.32 1.43 10.31
CA LYS A 59 6.87 0.24 11.04
C LYS A 59 7.21 -1.05 10.31
N SER A 60 7.10 -1.07 8.98
CA SER A 60 7.36 -2.27 8.17
C SER A 60 8.85 -2.57 7.98
N GLY A 61 9.73 -1.57 8.19
CA GLY A 61 11.16 -1.69 7.92
C GLY A 61 11.50 -1.79 6.43
N LYS A 62 10.52 -1.65 5.53
CA LYS A 62 10.75 -1.61 4.09
C LYS A 62 11.22 -0.23 3.64
N PRO A 63 12.20 -0.13 2.74
CA PRO A 63 12.56 1.14 2.11
C PRO A 63 11.38 1.73 1.32
N ILE A 64 11.34 3.05 1.18
CA ILE A 64 10.37 3.74 0.31
C ILE A 64 10.92 3.74 -1.12
N LEU A 65 10.10 3.26 -2.07
CA LEU A 65 10.29 3.53 -3.49
C LEU A 65 9.48 4.79 -3.81
N LEU A 66 10.15 5.94 -3.88
CA LEU A 66 9.51 7.19 -4.23
C LEU A 66 9.56 7.41 -5.74
N SER A 67 8.39 7.39 -6.38
CA SER A 67 8.22 7.80 -7.77
C SER A 67 7.52 9.16 -7.81
N ILE A 68 8.00 10.06 -8.67
CA ILE A 68 7.47 11.42 -8.81
C ILE A 68 7.19 11.64 -10.28
N GLY A 69 6.00 12.14 -10.61
CA GLY A 69 5.68 12.47 -11.98
C GLY A 69 4.56 13.49 -12.11
N TYR A 70 4.07 13.63 -13.35
CA TYR A 70 2.99 14.54 -13.68
C TYR A 70 2.34 14.11 -15.00
N LEU A 71 1.09 14.51 -15.23
CA LEU A 71 0.26 13.98 -16.31
C LEU A 71 0.84 14.20 -17.72
N ALA A 72 1.57 15.28 -17.97
CA ALA A 72 2.14 15.55 -19.29
C ALA A 72 3.56 14.96 -19.50
N CYS A 73 4.05 14.16 -18.55
CA CYS A 73 5.37 13.56 -18.59
C CYS A 73 5.39 12.31 -19.48
N HIS A 74 5.98 12.40 -20.68
CA HIS A 74 6.07 11.26 -21.61
C HIS A 74 6.69 10.01 -20.96
N TRP A 75 7.82 10.17 -20.27
CA TRP A 75 8.54 9.05 -19.67
C TRP A 75 7.84 8.43 -18.46
N CYS A 76 6.98 9.18 -17.78
CA CYS A 76 6.17 8.66 -16.68
C CYS A 76 5.14 7.66 -17.21
N HIS A 77 4.51 7.95 -18.34
CA HIS A 77 3.60 7.02 -19.04
C HIS A 77 4.30 5.79 -19.60
N VAL A 78 5.54 5.94 -20.09
CA VAL A 78 6.34 4.80 -20.54
C VAL A 78 6.68 3.89 -19.37
N MET A 79 7.16 4.46 -18.26
CA MET A 79 7.46 3.72 -17.03
C MET A 79 6.22 3.01 -16.46
N GLN A 80 5.06 3.66 -16.48
CA GLN A 80 3.80 3.04 -16.07
C GLN A 80 3.54 1.77 -16.89
N ARG A 81 3.44 1.92 -18.21
CA ARG A 81 3.05 0.85 -19.14
C ARG A 81 4.06 -0.30 -19.18
N GLU A 82 5.34 0.00 -19.08
CA GLU A 82 6.40 -1.02 -19.24
C GLU A 82 6.85 -1.63 -17.92
N SER A 83 6.49 -1.07 -16.76
CA SER A 83 6.99 -1.54 -15.48
C SER A 83 5.95 -1.57 -14.37
N TYR A 84 5.15 -0.52 -14.19
CA TYR A 84 4.17 -0.50 -13.09
C TYR A 84 2.93 -1.34 -13.38
N GLU A 85 2.57 -1.50 -14.66
CA GLU A 85 1.51 -2.42 -15.12
C GLU A 85 1.97 -3.88 -15.24
N ASP A 86 3.28 -4.14 -15.24
CA ASP A 86 3.83 -5.50 -15.34
C ASP A 86 3.64 -6.26 -14.00
N PRO A 87 2.93 -7.39 -13.97
CA PRO A 87 2.63 -8.09 -12.73
C PRO A 87 3.87 -8.62 -11.98
N GLU A 88 4.91 -9.05 -12.71
CA GLU A 88 6.12 -9.58 -12.07
C GLU A 88 6.92 -8.46 -11.40
N THR A 89 7.12 -7.35 -12.10
CA THR A 89 7.76 -6.13 -11.57
C THR A 89 6.98 -5.58 -10.38
N ALA A 90 5.66 -5.45 -10.49
CA ALA A 90 4.82 -4.99 -9.40
C ALA A 90 4.90 -5.91 -8.17
N ALA A 91 4.93 -7.22 -8.35
CA ALA A 91 5.10 -8.17 -7.26
C ALA A 91 6.47 -7.99 -6.55
N LEU A 92 7.54 -7.72 -7.31
CA LEU A 92 8.84 -7.38 -6.73
C LEU A 92 8.77 -6.08 -5.92
N ILE A 93 8.17 -5.03 -6.49
CA ILE A 93 8.04 -3.71 -5.83
C ILE A 93 7.25 -3.84 -4.52
N ASN A 94 6.08 -4.47 -4.57
CA ASN A 94 5.21 -4.65 -3.40
C ASN A 94 5.87 -5.50 -2.30
N ARG A 95 6.71 -6.47 -2.69
CA ARG A 95 7.46 -7.29 -1.74
C ARG A 95 8.58 -6.50 -1.06
N LEU A 96 9.34 -5.72 -1.82
CA LEU A 96 10.60 -5.12 -1.38
C LEU A 96 10.46 -3.71 -0.82
N PHE A 97 9.42 -2.96 -1.20
CA PHE A 97 9.29 -1.53 -0.89
C PHE A 97 7.95 -1.18 -0.26
N THR A 98 7.90 0.02 0.31
CA THR A 98 6.67 0.80 0.45
C THR A 98 6.60 1.75 -0.76
N PRO A 99 5.88 1.41 -1.84
CA PRO A 99 5.80 2.25 -3.03
C PRO A 99 4.94 3.50 -2.77
N VAL A 100 5.49 4.66 -3.13
CA VAL A 100 4.86 5.98 -2.96
C VAL A 100 4.92 6.74 -4.28
N LEU A 101 3.78 7.28 -4.70
CA LEU A 101 3.66 8.10 -5.90
C LEU A 101 3.20 9.52 -5.51
N ILE A 102 3.80 10.53 -6.13
CA ILE A 102 3.44 11.94 -6.01
C ILE A 102 3.18 12.52 -7.40
#